data_AF-K2DW60-F1
#
_entry.id   AF-K2DW60-F1
#
_cell.length_a   1.000
_cell.length_b   1.000
_cell.length_c   1.000
_cell.angle_alpha   90.00
_cell.angle_beta   90.00
_cell.angle_gamma   90.00
#
_symmetry.space_group_name_H-M   'P 1'
#
loop_
_entity.id
_entity.type
_entity.pdbx_description
1 polymer ?
#
loop_
_entity_poly.entity_id
_entity_poly.type
_entity_poly.pdbx_seq_one_letter_code
_entity_poly.pdbx_strand_id
1 'polypeptide(L)'
;MAFNGFKNGVELAGEATNLKIAIPLATVGSVIACLLLYLGLQACLIGALDPADIAKGWQHLTYHGDVGPYVGLATALGLIVLLRLLYLNAMISPLSAGLVYVATTARILYAMSRIGYVPKFLSQLNHQRFPMWAIIVNFALGMLSFLPLPGWQAMVNFLVSAMVITYAMGPIALLCLRLSMPEKARPFRLPVATPFCFLAFYSCNLFSYWIGWETISKLGIVLAVGLLLFATAYWRNKVNIQKSELKAAYWLVPYLFGLVLISYLGSFGGQHIIPFGWDFLIVGIFSFVTLYLAIWSRALLTSEEVEEYLLAKTGAEV
;
A
#
# COMPACT_ATOMS: atom_id res chain seq x y z
N MET A 1 -1.99 7.97 2.81
CA MET A 1 -2.70 8.27 1.54
C MET A 1 -2.12 9.47 0.82
N ALA A 2 -1.84 10.55 1.54
CA ALA A 2 -1.42 11.85 1.04
C ALA A 2 -0.21 11.82 0.05
N PHE A 3 0.72 10.88 0.27
CA PHE A 3 1.93 10.72 -0.56
C PHE A 3 1.88 9.55 -1.56
N ASN A 4 0.75 8.88 -1.78
CA ASN A 4 0.72 7.61 -2.52
C ASN A 4 0.75 7.75 -4.06
N GLY A 5 0.77 8.98 -4.60
CA GLY A 5 0.68 9.23 -6.04
C GLY A 5 1.87 8.70 -6.85
N PHE A 6 3.04 8.50 -6.23
CA PHE A 6 4.25 8.06 -6.95
C PHE A 6 4.11 6.68 -7.59
N LYS A 7 3.28 5.78 -7.04
CA LYS A 7 3.17 4.40 -7.50
C LYS A 7 2.69 4.31 -8.95
N ASN A 8 1.67 5.08 -9.30
CA ASN A 8 1.10 5.09 -10.66
C ASN A 8 2.12 5.58 -11.70
N GLY A 9 2.98 6.53 -11.31
CA GLY A 9 4.07 7.01 -12.18
C GLY A 9 5.13 5.95 -12.44
N VAL A 10 5.40 5.07 -11.47
CA VAL A 10 6.34 3.95 -11.64
C VAL A 10 5.72 2.81 -12.45
N GLU A 11 4.42 2.54 -12.29
CA GLU A 11 3.71 1.52 -13.08
C GLU A 11 3.72 1.83 -14.59
N LEU A 12 3.75 3.11 -14.96
CA LEU A 12 3.85 3.58 -16.35
C LEU A 12 5.30 3.81 -16.81
N ALA A 13 6.31 3.47 -16.00
CA ALA A 13 7.70 3.72 -16.35
C ALA A 13 8.16 2.94 -17.60
N GLY A 14 7.48 1.85 -17.98
CA GLY A 14 7.80 1.03 -19.16
C GLY A 14 7.70 1.79 -20.49
N GLU A 15 6.92 2.87 -20.53
CA GLU A 15 6.74 3.72 -21.73
C GLU A 15 7.65 4.96 -21.72
N ALA A 16 8.47 5.14 -20.68
CA ALA A 16 9.31 6.31 -20.53
C ALA A 16 10.62 6.21 -21.35
N THR A 17 10.94 7.26 -22.09
CA THR A 17 12.10 7.34 -22.99
C THR A 17 13.44 7.30 -22.25
N ASN A 18 13.50 7.77 -20.98
CA ASN A 18 14.72 7.78 -20.17
C ASN A 18 14.47 7.33 -18.72
N LEU A 19 14.44 6.01 -18.53
CA LEU A 19 14.21 5.34 -17.24
C LEU A 19 15.21 5.74 -16.14
N LYS A 20 16.46 6.10 -16.47
CA LYS A 20 17.50 6.40 -15.47
C LYS A 20 17.18 7.66 -14.66
N ILE A 21 16.58 8.65 -15.30
CA ILE A 21 16.24 9.95 -14.70
C ILE A 21 14.76 10.01 -14.36
N ALA A 22 13.90 9.48 -15.22
CA ALA A 22 12.45 9.55 -15.04
C ALA A 22 11.98 8.84 -13.77
N ILE A 23 12.49 7.65 -13.46
CA ILE A 23 12.08 6.88 -12.26
C ILE A 23 12.42 7.62 -10.96
N PRO A 24 13.69 8.03 -10.70
CA PRO A 24 14.02 8.72 -9.46
C PRO A 24 13.36 10.10 -9.38
N LEU A 25 13.26 10.84 -10.49
CA LEU A 25 12.60 12.15 -10.51
C LEU A 25 11.09 12.02 -10.23
N ALA A 26 10.41 11.04 -10.84
CA ALA A 26 9.00 10.81 -10.59
C ALA A 26 8.74 10.36 -9.15
N THR A 27 9.60 9.50 -8.59
CA THR A 27 9.41 8.96 -7.23
C THR A 27 9.80 9.97 -6.15
N VAL A 28 11.06 10.43 -6.16
CA VAL A 28 11.59 11.34 -5.15
C VAL A 28 11.06 12.75 -5.35
N GLY A 29 10.98 13.22 -6.60
CA GLY A 29 10.47 14.55 -6.92
C GLY A 29 9.01 14.73 -6.55
N SER A 30 8.15 13.72 -6.79
CA SER A 30 6.74 13.81 -6.36
C SER A 30 6.60 13.83 -4.84
N VAL A 31 7.36 13.00 -4.11
CA VAL A 31 7.34 12.99 -2.64
C VAL A 31 7.84 14.32 -2.07
N ILE A 32 8.95 14.86 -2.58
CA ILE A 32 9.48 16.15 -2.13
C ILE A 32 8.51 17.29 -2.45
N ALA A 33 7.94 17.31 -3.66
CA ALA A 33 6.95 18.33 -4.02
C ALA A 33 5.72 18.28 -3.12
N CYS A 34 5.17 17.08 -2.87
CA CYS A 34 4.08 16.90 -1.90
C CYS A 34 4.48 17.33 -0.48
N LEU A 35 5.71 17.05 -0.07
CA LEU A 35 6.21 17.40 1.27
C LEU A 35 6.28 18.91 1.42
N LEU A 36 6.86 19.61 0.46
CA LEU A 36 6.95 21.07 0.45
C LEU A 36 5.57 21.72 0.45
N LEU A 37 4.62 21.18 -0.33
CA LEU A 37 3.24 21.66 -0.33
C LEU A 37 2.57 21.47 1.03
N TYR A 38 2.75 20.32 1.70
CA TYR A 38 2.16 20.08 3.01
C TYR A 38 2.82 20.91 4.12
N LEU A 39 4.13 21.09 4.08
CA LEU A 39 4.83 21.99 5.00
C LEU A 39 4.36 23.44 4.80
N GLY A 40 4.18 23.87 3.55
CA GLY A 40 3.61 25.18 3.24
C GLY A 40 2.18 25.34 3.76
N LEU A 41 1.32 24.35 3.55
CA LEU A 41 -0.04 24.34 4.07
C LEU A 41 -0.09 24.32 5.60
N GLN A 42 0.83 23.61 6.26
CA GLN A 42 0.97 23.62 7.72
C GLN A 42 1.45 24.99 8.23
N ALA A 43 2.43 25.60 7.56
CA ALA A 43 2.91 26.94 7.91
C ALA A 43 1.80 27.99 7.76
N CYS A 44 1.01 27.92 6.69
CA CYS A 44 -0.17 28.79 6.51
C CYS A 44 -1.23 28.55 7.60
N LEU A 45 -1.48 27.29 7.97
CA LEU A 45 -2.45 26.96 9.02
C LEU A 45 -2.01 27.54 10.38
N ILE A 46 -0.75 27.34 10.76
CA ILE A 46 -0.20 27.85 12.02
C ILE A 46 -0.13 29.39 11.99
N GLY A 47 0.24 29.98 10.86
CA GLY A 47 0.34 31.43 10.72
C GLY A 47 -0.99 32.17 10.67
N ALA A 48 -2.08 31.49 10.27
CA ALA A 48 -3.42 32.08 10.21
C ALA A 48 -4.22 31.95 11.53
N LEU A 49 -3.73 31.15 12.49
CA LEU A 49 -4.37 30.96 13.78
C LEU A 49 -3.99 32.10 14.75
N ASP A 50 -4.98 32.63 15.47
CA ASP A 50 -4.72 33.60 16.54
C ASP A 50 -4.03 32.89 17.72
N PRO A 51 -2.91 33.42 18.26
CA PRO A 51 -2.25 32.87 19.44
C PRO A 51 -3.19 32.65 20.64
N ALA A 52 -4.27 33.43 20.75
CA ALA A 52 -5.28 33.29 21.81
C ALA A 52 -6.12 31.99 21.69
N ASP A 53 -6.32 31.48 20.48
CA ASP A 53 -7.07 30.23 20.25
C ASP A 53 -6.20 29.00 20.51
N ILE A 54 -4.88 29.10 20.28
CA ILE A 54 -3.91 28.04 20.56
C ILE A 54 -3.62 27.93 22.07
N ALA A 55 -3.77 29.02 22.83
CA ALA A 55 -3.56 29.03 24.28
C ALA A 55 -4.50 28.09 25.05
N LYS A 56 -5.66 27.73 24.46
CA LYS A 56 -6.62 26.76 25.03
C LYS A 56 -6.29 25.30 24.70
N GLY A 57 -5.18 25.05 23.99
CA GLY A 57 -4.71 23.73 23.61
C GLY A 57 -5.21 23.28 22.24
N TRP A 58 -4.35 22.56 21.50
CA TRP A 58 -4.62 22.04 20.16
C TRP A 58 -5.89 21.17 20.04
N GLN A 59 -6.34 20.60 21.16
CA GLN A 59 -7.55 19.76 21.22
C GLN A 59 -8.86 20.56 21.26
N HIS A 60 -8.81 21.88 21.52
CA HIS A 60 -9.98 22.76 21.63
C HIS A 60 -10.23 23.64 20.39
N LEU A 61 -9.48 23.42 19.30
CA LEU A 61 -9.72 24.05 18.00
C LEU A 61 -10.94 23.39 17.32
N THR A 62 -12.14 23.69 17.81
CA THR A 62 -13.39 23.29 17.18
C THR A 62 -13.79 24.33 16.14
N TYR A 63 -13.64 23.98 14.86
CA TYR A 63 -14.22 24.75 13.76
C TYR A 63 -15.71 24.44 13.65
N HIS A 64 -16.53 25.46 13.38
CA HIS A 64 -17.97 25.28 13.20
C HIS A 64 -18.25 24.45 11.93
N GLY A 65 -18.78 23.23 12.14
CA GLY A 65 -18.99 22.22 11.11
C GLY A 65 -17.76 21.33 10.97
N ASP A 66 -17.95 20.00 10.94
CA ASP A 66 -16.95 18.94 10.73
C ASP A 66 -16.21 19.01 9.37
N VAL A 67 -16.09 20.20 8.79
CA VAL A 67 -15.46 20.54 7.53
C VAL A 67 -14.04 21.00 7.80
N GLY A 68 -13.08 20.31 7.20
CA GLY A 68 -11.66 20.33 7.57
C GLY A 68 -11.02 21.72 7.82
N PRO A 69 -9.87 21.76 8.51
CA PRO A 69 -9.30 22.97 9.13
C PRO A 69 -9.11 24.15 8.16
N TYR A 70 -8.83 23.89 6.89
CA TYR A 70 -8.69 24.92 5.86
C TYR A 70 -10.00 25.58 5.45
N VAL A 71 -11.12 24.86 5.50
CA VAL A 71 -12.46 25.43 5.29
C VAL A 71 -12.81 26.33 6.48
N GLY A 72 -12.50 25.87 7.70
CA GLY A 72 -12.65 26.68 8.91
C GLY A 72 -11.85 27.99 8.84
N LEU A 73 -10.57 27.91 8.47
CA LEU A 73 -9.72 29.09 8.27
C LEU A 73 -10.22 30.02 7.17
N ALA A 74 -10.59 29.50 5.99
CA ALA A 74 -11.07 30.32 4.89
C ALA A 74 -12.39 31.03 5.25
N THR A 75 -13.21 30.41 6.11
CA THR A 75 -14.41 31.03 6.68
C THR A 75 -14.06 32.13 7.67
N ALA A 76 -13.13 31.89 8.59
CA ALA A 76 -12.67 32.89 9.57
C ALA A 76 -12.06 34.13 8.90
N LEU A 77 -11.33 33.94 7.80
CA LEU A 77 -10.71 35.02 7.02
C LEU A 77 -11.66 35.68 6.00
N GLY A 78 -12.92 35.23 5.90
CA GLY A 78 -13.90 35.78 4.94
C GLY A 78 -13.55 35.53 3.46
N LEU A 79 -12.70 34.54 3.16
CA LEU A 79 -12.22 34.24 1.82
C LEU A 79 -13.24 33.39 1.03
N ILE A 80 -14.36 34.02 0.65
CA ILE A 80 -15.52 33.36 0.01
C ILE A 80 -15.13 32.63 -1.29
N VAL A 81 -14.24 33.20 -2.10
CA VAL A 81 -13.77 32.56 -3.35
C VAL A 81 -12.97 31.28 -3.05
N LEU A 82 -12.10 31.34 -2.03
CA LEU A 82 -11.30 30.19 -1.60
C LEU A 82 -12.21 29.09 -1.07
N LEU A 83 -13.24 29.42 -0.28
CA LEU A 83 -14.24 28.46 0.19
C LEU A 83 -14.93 27.72 -0.95
N ARG A 84 -15.41 28.45 -1.97
CA ARG A 84 -16.07 27.84 -3.15
C ARG A 84 -15.13 26.88 -3.88
N LEU A 85 -13.86 27.28 -4.06
CA LEU A 85 -12.85 26.43 -4.67
C LEU A 85 -12.55 25.19 -3.82
N LEU A 86 -12.45 25.32 -2.49
CA LEU A 86 -12.22 24.20 -1.58
C LEU A 86 -13.37 23.19 -1.62
N TYR A 87 -14.63 23.64 -1.58
CA TYR A 87 -15.79 22.74 -1.69
C TYR A 87 -15.86 22.05 -3.04
N LEU A 88 -15.67 22.78 -4.15
CA LEU A 88 -15.62 22.17 -5.48
C LEU A 88 -14.48 21.14 -5.60
N ASN A 89 -13.30 21.47 -5.09
CA ASN A 89 -12.16 20.57 -5.09
C ASN A 89 -12.43 19.31 -4.23
N ALA A 90 -13.04 19.48 -3.05
CA ALA A 90 -13.42 18.39 -2.16
C ALA A 90 -14.45 17.43 -2.78
N MET A 91 -15.26 17.89 -3.74
CA MET A 91 -16.17 17.02 -4.49
C MET A 91 -15.48 16.34 -5.68
N ILE A 92 -14.73 17.12 -6.48
CA ILE A 92 -14.13 16.62 -7.74
C ILE A 92 -12.94 15.70 -7.48
N SER A 93 -12.13 15.99 -6.46
CA SER A 93 -10.88 15.25 -6.19
C SER A 93 -11.10 13.79 -5.79
N PRO A 94 -12.03 13.45 -4.87
CA PRO A 94 -12.32 12.06 -4.55
C PRO A 94 -12.95 11.31 -5.72
N LEU A 95 -13.75 11.98 -6.56
CA LEU A 95 -14.35 11.39 -7.76
C LEU A 95 -13.28 10.98 -8.78
N SER A 96 -12.31 11.85 -9.06
CA SER A 96 -11.22 11.54 -9.98
C SER A 96 -10.33 10.42 -9.45
N ALA A 97 -9.98 10.45 -8.16
CA ALA A 97 -9.24 9.38 -7.51
C ALA A 97 -10.01 8.05 -7.57
N GLY A 98 -11.31 8.07 -7.24
CA GLY A 98 -12.18 6.90 -7.29
C GLY A 98 -12.23 6.24 -8.67
N LEU A 99 -12.39 7.04 -9.74
CA LEU A 99 -12.37 6.55 -11.12
C LEU A 99 -11.05 5.87 -11.47
N VAL A 100 -9.92 6.46 -11.09
CA VAL A 100 -8.60 5.86 -11.33
C VAL A 100 -8.46 4.54 -10.56
N TYR A 101 -8.85 4.48 -9.28
CA TYR A 101 -8.76 3.26 -8.48
C TYR A 101 -9.67 2.13 -9.00
N VAL A 102 -10.89 2.44 -9.46
CA VAL A 102 -11.78 1.45 -10.08
C VAL A 102 -11.15 0.87 -11.34
N ALA A 103 -10.58 1.72 -12.21
CA ALA A 103 -9.93 1.27 -13.43
C ALA A 103 -8.69 0.41 -13.14
N THR A 104 -7.81 0.85 -12.25
CA THR A 104 -6.57 0.13 -11.91
C THR A 104 -6.87 -1.21 -11.22
N THR A 105 -7.77 -1.22 -10.23
CA THR A 105 -8.11 -2.45 -9.49
C THR A 105 -8.77 -3.49 -10.39
N ALA A 106 -9.62 -3.06 -11.33
CA ALA A 106 -10.23 -3.96 -12.31
C ALA A 106 -9.18 -4.56 -13.26
N ARG A 107 -8.17 -3.78 -13.69
CA ARG A 107 -7.05 -4.29 -14.51
C ARG A 107 -6.17 -5.28 -13.75
N ILE A 108 -5.87 -5.03 -12.47
CA ILE A 108 -5.12 -5.97 -11.63
C ILE A 108 -5.87 -7.30 -11.53
N LEU A 109 -7.18 -7.25 -11.24
CA LEU A 109 -7.99 -8.46 -11.11
C LEU A 109 -8.12 -9.23 -12.44
N TYR A 110 -8.25 -8.51 -13.56
CA TYR A 110 -8.20 -9.08 -14.91
C TYR A 110 -6.86 -9.79 -15.19
N ALA A 111 -5.73 -9.15 -14.87
CA ALA A 111 -4.40 -9.72 -15.07
C ALA A 111 -4.19 -10.97 -14.19
N MET A 112 -4.62 -10.94 -12.93
CA MET A 112 -4.62 -12.12 -12.06
C MET A 112 -5.47 -13.26 -12.63
N SER A 113 -6.58 -12.95 -13.30
CA SER A 113 -7.44 -13.97 -13.93
C SER A 113 -6.77 -14.61 -15.13
N ARG A 114 -5.97 -13.85 -15.90
CA ARG A 114 -5.24 -14.35 -17.07
C ARG A 114 -4.10 -15.29 -16.67
N ILE A 115 -3.46 -15.05 -15.53
CA ILE A 115 -2.38 -15.90 -14.99
C ILE A 115 -2.98 -17.11 -14.22
N GLY A 116 -4.30 -17.21 -14.09
CA GLY A 116 -4.98 -18.35 -13.46
C GLY A 116 -5.06 -18.32 -11.94
N TYR A 117 -4.75 -17.18 -11.31
CA TYR A 117 -4.83 -17.00 -9.85
C TYR A 117 -6.27 -16.76 -9.37
N VAL A 118 -7.16 -16.23 -10.23
CA VAL A 118 -8.58 -16.01 -9.94
C VAL A 118 -9.47 -16.57 -11.06
N PRO A 119 -10.78 -16.81 -10.81
CA PRO A 119 -11.66 -17.49 -11.77
C PRO A 119 -11.70 -16.82 -13.15
N LYS A 120 -11.67 -17.64 -14.23
CA LYS A 120 -11.59 -17.19 -15.63
C LYS A 120 -12.68 -16.20 -16.07
N PHE A 121 -13.85 -16.19 -15.43
CA PHE A 121 -14.91 -15.23 -15.78
C PHE A 121 -14.50 -13.77 -15.55
N LEU A 122 -13.56 -13.51 -14.64
CA LEU A 122 -13.02 -12.17 -14.36
C LEU A 122 -12.13 -11.65 -15.50
N SER A 123 -11.64 -12.53 -16.38
CA SER A 123 -10.90 -12.16 -17.59
C SER A 123 -11.81 -11.83 -18.78
N GLN A 124 -13.14 -11.93 -18.65
CA GLN A 124 -14.04 -11.59 -19.74
C GLN A 124 -14.08 -10.07 -19.94
N LEU A 125 -13.76 -9.64 -21.17
CA LEU A 125 -13.83 -8.26 -21.59
C LEU A 125 -15.16 -8.00 -22.30
N ASN A 126 -15.76 -6.84 -22.04
CA ASN A 126 -16.90 -6.36 -22.81
C ASN A 126 -16.44 -5.90 -24.22
N HIS A 127 -17.38 -5.59 -25.11
CA HIS A 127 -17.14 -5.07 -26.47
C HIS A 127 -16.13 -3.91 -26.48
N GLN A 128 -16.21 -3.02 -25.49
CA GLN A 128 -15.29 -1.87 -25.35
C GLN A 128 -13.95 -2.22 -24.67
N ARG A 129 -13.59 -3.50 -24.55
CA ARG A 129 -12.36 -4.02 -23.91
C ARG A 129 -12.22 -3.68 -22.41
N PHE A 130 -13.33 -3.45 -21.72
CA PHE A 130 -13.36 -3.24 -20.26
C PHE A 130 -13.73 -4.52 -19.51
N PRO A 131 -13.04 -4.88 -18.41
CA PRO A 131 -13.34 -6.05 -17.59
C PRO A 131 -14.53 -5.78 -16.63
N MET A 132 -15.76 -5.80 -17.15
CA MET A 132 -16.98 -5.45 -16.39
C MET A 132 -17.21 -6.35 -15.17
N TRP A 133 -16.97 -7.66 -15.29
CA TRP A 133 -17.12 -8.59 -14.16
C TRP A 133 -16.15 -8.29 -13.02
N ALA A 134 -14.91 -7.86 -13.33
CA ALA A 134 -13.96 -7.45 -12.32
C ALA A 134 -14.42 -6.19 -11.58
N ILE A 135 -15.05 -5.23 -12.28
CA ILE A 135 -15.63 -4.03 -11.68
C ILE A 135 -16.77 -4.40 -10.73
N ILE A 136 -17.69 -5.28 -11.16
CA ILE A 136 -18.83 -5.72 -10.35
C ILE A 136 -18.35 -6.44 -9.07
N VAL A 137 -17.38 -7.34 -9.18
CA VAL A 137 -16.82 -8.05 -8.02
C VAL A 137 -16.13 -7.08 -7.07
N ASN A 138 -15.33 -6.14 -7.58
CA ASN A 138 -14.71 -5.09 -6.76
C ASN A 138 -15.76 -4.21 -6.07
N PHE A 139 -16.85 -3.87 -6.75
CA PHE A 139 -17.95 -3.10 -6.18
C PHE A 139 -18.67 -3.86 -5.07
N ALA A 140 -18.99 -5.14 -5.28
CA ALA A 140 -19.59 -5.99 -4.27
C ALA A 140 -18.68 -6.17 -3.04
N LEU A 141 -17.38 -6.40 -3.23
CA LEU A 141 -16.40 -6.48 -2.15
C LEU A 141 -16.25 -5.13 -1.42
N GLY A 142 -16.27 -4.02 -2.16
CA GLY A 142 -16.24 -2.68 -1.59
C GLY A 142 -17.45 -2.41 -0.70
N MET A 143 -18.66 -2.76 -1.16
CA MET A 143 -19.88 -2.65 -0.37
C MET A 143 -19.83 -3.54 0.89
N LEU A 144 -19.35 -4.78 0.76
CA LEU A 144 -19.21 -5.70 1.89
C LEU A 144 -18.20 -5.19 2.93
N SER A 145 -17.20 -4.41 2.51
CA SER A 145 -16.19 -3.82 3.40
C SER A 145 -16.75 -2.76 4.35
N PHE A 146 -17.95 -2.22 4.11
CA PHE A 146 -18.62 -1.29 5.04
C PHE A 146 -19.17 -1.98 6.29
N LEU A 147 -19.48 -3.29 6.24
CA LEU A 147 -19.99 -4.05 7.39
C LEU A 147 -18.99 -4.12 8.56
N PRO A 148 -17.72 -4.56 8.36
CA PRO A 148 -16.76 -4.71 9.45
C PRO A 148 -16.07 -3.40 9.87
N LEU A 149 -16.19 -2.33 9.09
CA LEU A 149 -15.45 -1.07 9.24
C LEU A 149 -16.42 0.12 9.37
N PRO A 150 -17.08 0.30 10.53
CA PRO A 150 -17.96 1.43 10.74
C PRO A 150 -17.16 2.74 10.79
N GLY A 151 -17.53 3.68 9.93
CA GLY A 151 -16.99 5.05 9.93
C GLY A 151 -15.78 5.27 9.02
N TRP A 152 -15.64 6.52 8.56
CA TRP A 152 -14.59 6.94 7.63
C TRP A 152 -13.17 6.65 8.14
N GLN A 153 -12.90 6.94 9.42
CA GLN A 153 -11.56 6.80 9.98
C GLN A 153 -11.12 5.33 10.06
N ALA A 154 -12.02 4.42 10.42
CA ALA A 154 -11.74 2.98 10.43
C ALA A 154 -11.42 2.46 9.03
N MET A 155 -12.15 2.92 8.00
CA MET A 155 -11.87 2.56 6.61
C MET A 155 -10.51 3.08 6.13
N VAL A 156 -10.16 4.34 6.46
CA VAL A 156 -8.86 4.92 6.11
C VAL A 156 -7.73 4.17 6.79
N ASN A 157 -7.86 3.85 8.08
CA ASN A 157 -6.86 3.08 8.83
C ASN A 157 -6.66 1.68 8.25
N PHE A 158 -7.75 0.99 7.93
CA PHE A 158 -7.69 -0.31 7.27
C PHE A 158 -6.99 -0.23 5.91
N LEU A 159 -7.36 0.74 5.08
CA LEU A 159 -6.76 0.92 3.76
C LEU A 159 -5.27 1.25 3.86
N VAL A 160 -4.86 2.13 4.78
CA VAL A 160 -3.45 2.43 5.03
C VAL A 160 -2.70 1.18 5.48
N SER A 161 -3.27 0.37 6.37
CA SER A 161 -2.63 -0.87 6.83
C SER A 161 -2.40 -1.88 5.69
N ALA A 162 -3.38 -2.07 4.81
CA ALA A 162 -3.26 -2.93 3.63
C ALA A 162 -2.19 -2.40 2.65
N MET A 163 -2.12 -1.09 2.46
CA MET A 163 -1.08 -0.46 1.63
C MET A 163 0.31 -0.65 2.23
N VAL A 164 0.46 -0.48 3.55
CA VAL A 164 1.73 -0.65 4.25
C VAL A 164 2.25 -2.07 4.10
N ILE A 165 1.40 -3.10 4.22
CA ILE A 165 1.80 -4.49 3.96
C ILE A 165 2.22 -4.68 2.50
N THR A 166 1.52 -4.06 1.55
CA THR A 166 1.88 -4.11 0.13
C THR A 166 3.26 -3.48 -0.11
N TYR A 167 3.58 -2.38 0.58
CA TYR A 167 4.89 -1.74 0.51
C TYR A 167 5.99 -2.55 1.20
N ALA A 168 5.67 -3.30 2.26
CA ALA A 168 6.59 -4.20 2.93
C ALA A 168 7.14 -5.30 1.99
N MET A 169 6.36 -5.70 0.98
CA MET A 169 6.80 -6.65 -0.06
C MET A 169 7.90 -6.08 -0.98
N GLY A 170 7.92 -4.76 -1.21
CA GLY A 170 8.82 -4.09 -2.15
C GLY A 170 10.30 -4.28 -1.81
N PRO A 171 10.76 -3.97 -0.58
CA PRO A 171 12.12 -4.20 -0.13
C PRO A 171 12.58 -5.66 -0.25
N ILE A 172 11.69 -6.61 0.07
CA ILE A 172 11.98 -8.05 -0.03
C ILE A 172 12.19 -8.44 -1.50
N ALA A 173 11.28 -8.02 -2.38
CA ALA A 173 11.40 -8.27 -3.81
C ALA A 173 12.71 -7.71 -4.39
N LEU A 174 13.09 -6.50 -3.99
CA LEU A 174 14.35 -5.88 -4.43
C LEU A 174 15.58 -6.69 -4.00
N LEU A 175 15.63 -7.17 -2.76
CA LEU A 175 16.75 -7.96 -2.26
C LEU A 175 16.82 -9.34 -2.91
N CYS A 176 15.69 -10.03 -3.05
CA CYS A 176 15.62 -11.31 -3.73
C CYS A 176 16.07 -11.19 -5.20
N LEU A 177 15.58 -10.18 -5.93
CA LEU A 177 16.01 -9.94 -7.32
C LEU A 177 17.49 -9.56 -7.42
N ARG A 178 18.05 -8.85 -6.44
CA ARG A 178 19.48 -8.52 -6.40
C ARG A 178 20.37 -9.74 -6.28
N LEU A 179 19.93 -10.73 -5.50
CA LEU A 179 20.68 -11.93 -5.22
C LEU A 179 20.48 -13.02 -6.28
N SER A 180 19.27 -13.13 -6.85
CA SER A 180 18.98 -14.09 -7.91
C SER A 180 19.48 -13.64 -9.29
N MET A 181 19.51 -12.32 -9.56
CA MET A 181 19.93 -11.77 -10.86
C MET A 181 20.98 -10.66 -10.71
N PRO A 182 22.22 -10.98 -10.30
CA PRO A 182 23.27 -9.98 -10.11
C PRO A 182 23.71 -9.31 -11.43
N GLU A 183 23.77 -10.07 -12.52
CA GLU A 183 24.35 -9.64 -13.81
C GLU A 183 23.42 -8.78 -14.67
N LYS A 184 22.13 -8.68 -14.35
CA LYS A 184 21.16 -7.95 -15.18
C LYS A 184 21.51 -6.45 -15.22
N ALA A 185 21.56 -5.87 -16.42
CA ALA A 185 21.73 -4.43 -16.61
C ALA A 185 20.51 -3.69 -16.03
N ARG A 186 20.75 -2.79 -15.07
CA ARG A 186 19.70 -2.03 -14.38
C ARG A 186 19.83 -0.56 -14.75
N PRO A 187 18.80 0.09 -15.34
CA PRO A 187 18.82 1.51 -15.65
C PRO A 187 19.12 2.38 -14.42
N PHE A 188 18.56 2.01 -13.27
CA PHE A 188 18.79 2.64 -11.98
C PHE A 188 19.28 1.61 -10.94
N ARG A 189 20.35 1.92 -10.21
CA ARG A 189 20.88 1.10 -9.11
C ARG A 189 20.85 1.91 -7.82
N LEU A 190 20.00 1.51 -6.87
CA LEU A 190 19.98 2.11 -5.53
C LEU A 190 21.30 1.79 -4.80
N PRO A 191 22.08 2.81 -4.37
CA PRO A 191 23.27 2.58 -3.56
C PRO A 191 22.87 2.03 -2.19
N VAL A 192 23.71 1.15 -1.63
CA VAL A 192 23.54 0.61 -0.26
C VAL A 192 22.15 -0.01 0.00
N ALA A 193 21.60 -0.78 -0.94
CA ALA A 193 20.19 -1.21 -0.84
C ALA A 193 19.86 -2.10 0.36
N THR A 194 20.79 -2.90 0.90
CA THR A 194 20.50 -3.80 2.02
C THR A 194 20.01 -3.07 3.28
N PRO A 195 20.72 -2.07 3.83
CA PRO A 195 20.21 -1.29 4.96
C PRO A 195 19.00 -0.43 4.62
N PHE A 196 18.91 0.13 3.39
CA PHE A 196 17.71 0.86 2.98
C PHE A 196 16.46 -0.02 2.92
N CYS A 197 16.59 -1.25 2.41
CA CYS A 197 15.52 -2.23 2.38
C CYS A 197 15.11 -2.66 3.79
N PHE A 198 16.08 -2.89 4.68
CA PHE A 198 15.81 -3.20 6.07
C PHE A 198 15.06 -2.05 6.77
N LEU A 199 15.55 -0.81 6.62
CA LEU A 199 14.91 0.36 7.21
C LEU A 199 13.50 0.57 6.66
N ALA A 200 13.30 0.39 5.35
CA ALA A 200 11.98 0.50 4.72
C ALA A 200 11.02 -0.57 5.25
N PHE A 201 11.47 -1.83 5.36
CA PHE A 201 10.65 -2.93 5.89
C PHE A 201 10.32 -2.71 7.38
N TYR A 202 11.30 -2.31 8.18
CA TYR A 202 11.10 -1.94 9.58
C TYR A 202 10.10 -0.80 9.73
N SER A 203 10.22 0.26 8.92
CA SER A 203 9.30 1.39 8.94
C SER A 203 7.88 0.97 8.60
N CYS A 204 7.71 0.09 7.60
CA CYS A 204 6.39 -0.48 7.28
C CYS A 204 5.80 -1.25 8.46
N ASN A 205 6.58 -2.10 9.13
CA ASN A 205 6.09 -2.86 10.28
C ASN A 205 5.73 -1.94 11.45
N LEU A 206 6.48 -0.87 11.66
CA LEU A 206 6.20 0.10 12.70
C LEU A 206 4.93 0.90 12.42
N PHE A 207 4.74 1.37 11.18
CA PHE A 207 3.49 2.00 10.77
C PHE A 207 2.31 1.06 10.92
N SER A 208 2.47 -0.22 10.58
CA SER A 208 1.42 -1.22 10.79
C SER A 208 1.08 -1.32 12.27
N TYR A 209 2.08 -1.47 13.13
CA TYR A 209 1.92 -1.57 14.58
C TYR A 209 1.19 -0.37 15.21
N TRP A 210 1.51 0.87 14.78
CA TRP A 210 0.86 2.08 15.29
C TRP A 210 -0.62 2.23 14.91
N ILE A 211 -1.08 1.55 13.87
CA ILE A 211 -2.51 1.57 13.47
C ILE A 211 -3.37 0.82 14.51
N GLY A 212 -2.75 -0.10 15.25
CA GLY A 212 -3.33 -0.75 16.41
C GLY A 212 -4.08 -2.05 16.15
N TRP A 213 -4.36 -2.76 17.24
CA TRP A 213 -4.88 -4.14 17.24
C TRP A 213 -6.21 -4.32 16.51
N GLU A 214 -7.18 -3.44 16.70
CA GLU A 214 -8.50 -3.61 16.07
C GLU A 214 -8.42 -3.63 14.54
N THR A 215 -7.53 -2.83 13.96
CA THR A 215 -7.37 -2.78 12.51
C THR A 215 -6.53 -3.96 12.00
N ILE A 216 -5.43 -4.27 12.69
CA ILE A 216 -4.55 -5.39 12.32
C ILE A 216 -5.27 -6.73 12.42
N SER A 217 -6.08 -6.96 13.44
CA SER A 217 -6.83 -8.22 13.60
C SER A 217 -7.81 -8.43 12.45
N LYS A 218 -8.59 -7.40 12.07
CA LYS A 218 -9.50 -7.43 10.91
C LYS A 218 -8.73 -7.68 9.61
N LEU A 219 -7.59 -7.02 9.41
CA LEU A 219 -6.73 -7.24 8.25
C LEU A 219 -6.16 -8.66 8.22
N GLY A 220 -5.73 -9.18 9.36
CA GLY A 220 -5.26 -10.55 9.53
C GLY A 220 -6.32 -11.58 9.14
N ILE A 221 -7.58 -11.37 9.52
CA ILE A 221 -8.70 -12.23 9.11
C ILE A 221 -8.89 -12.19 7.59
N VAL A 222 -8.91 -11.00 6.97
CA VAL A 222 -9.06 -10.85 5.51
C VAL A 222 -7.92 -11.54 4.76
N LEU A 223 -6.68 -11.38 5.23
CA LEU A 223 -5.51 -12.02 4.64
C LEU A 223 -5.52 -13.54 4.84
N ALA A 224 -5.97 -14.02 6.00
CA ALA A 224 -6.14 -15.45 6.28
C ALA A 224 -7.21 -16.06 5.34
N VAL A 225 -8.34 -15.40 5.14
CA VAL A 225 -9.35 -15.81 4.17
C VAL A 225 -8.77 -15.85 2.75
N GLY A 226 -8.01 -14.82 2.36
CA GLY A 226 -7.29 -14.80 1.07
C GLY A 226 -6.33 -15.98 0.90
N LEU A 227 -5.56 -16.30 1.94
CA LEU A 227 -4.63 -17.44 1.95
C LEU A 227 -5.37 -18.78 1.88
N LEU A 228 -6.50 -18.93 2.57
CA LEU A 228 -7.35 -20.12 2.52
C LEU A 228 -7.99 -20.31 1.14
N LEU A 229 -8.50 -19.23 0.53
CA LEU A 229 -9.00 -19.26 -0.85
C LEU A 229 -7.90 -19.66 -1.84
N PHE A 230 -6.70 -19.15 -1.63
CA PHE A 230 -5.54 -19.53 -2.44
C PHE A 230 -5.14 -21.00 -2.23
N ALA A 231 -5.06 -21.48 -0.99
CA ALA A 231 -4.72 -22.87 -0.67
C ALA A 231 -5.76 -23.86 -1.22
N THR A 232 -7.05 -23.53 -1.10
CA THR A 232 -8.14 -24.34 -1.66
C THR A 232 -8.13 -24.33 -3.19
N ALA A 233 -7.80 -23.19 -3.83
CA ALA A 233 -7.64 -23.13 -5.28
C ALA A 233 -6.43 -23.95 -5.76
N TYR A 234 -5.33 -23.94 -5.01
CA TYR A 234 -4.15 -24.77 -5.25
C TYR A 234 -4.46 -26.27 -5.12
N TRP A 235 -5.10 -26.70 -4.03
CA TRP A 235 -5.50 -28.10 -3.84
C TRP A 235 -6.51 -28.60 -4.88
N ARG A 236 -7.35 -27.72 -5.42
CA ARG A 236 -8.28 -28.06 -6.51
C ARG A 236 -7.59 -28.08 -7.89
N ASN A 237 -6.26 -27.98 -7.97
CA ASN A 237 -5.47 -27.89 -9.20
C ASN A 237 -5.96 -26.81 -10.17
N LYS A 238 -6.60 -25.75 -9.66
CA LYS A 238 -7.06 -24.63 -10.49
C LYS A 238 -5.99 -23.58 -10.74
N VAL A 239 -4.90 -23.62 -9.96
CA VAL A 239 -3.76 -22.71 -10.07
C VAL A 239 -2.51 -23.54 -10.33
N ASN A 240 -1.84 -23.28 -11.45
CA ASN A 240 -0.66 -24.03 -11.86
C ASN A 240 0.59 -23.37 -11.26
N ILE A 241 0.95 -23.75 -10.03
CA ILE A 241 2.09 -23.18 -9.31
C ILE A 241 3.19 -24.23 -9.17
N GLN A 242 4.41 -23.85 -9.57
CA GLN A 242 5.59 -24.67 -9.36
C GLN A 242 5.91 -24.78 -7.86
N LYS A 243 6.38 -25.95 -7.41
CA LYS A 243 6.75 -26.19 -6.00
C LYS A 243 7.81 -25.20 -5.48
N SER A 244 8.63 -24.63 -6.37
CA SER A 244 9.62 -23.57 -6.08
C SER A 244 8.96 -22.27 -5.61
N GLU A 245 7.86 -21.85 -6.24
CA GLU A 245 7.11 -20.63 -5.89
C GLU A 245 6.42 -20.76 -4.52
N LEU A 246 5.96 -21.95 -4.15
CA LEU A 246 5.38 -22.20 -2.82
C LEU A 246 6.41 -22.11 -1.69
N LYS A 247 7.64 -22.55 -1.93
CA LYS A 247 8.73 -22.36 -0.95
C LYS A 247 9.01 -20.88 -0.71
N ALA A 248 8.94 -20.06 -1.77
CA ALA A 248 9.09 -18.60 -1.67
C ALA A 248 7.96 -17.90 -0.92
N ALA A 249 6.79 -18.52 -0.78
CA ALA A 249 5.68 -17.98 0.00
C ALA A 249 5.74 -18.36 1.49
N TYR A 250 6.65 -19.24 1.91
CA TYR A 250 6.65 -19.78 3.28
C TYR A 250 6.87 -18.72 4.36
N TRP A 251 7.65 -17.67 4.07
CA TRP A 251 7.92 -16.58 5.01
C TRP A 251 6.68 -15.69 5.25
N LEU A 252 5.70 -15.70 4.35
CA LEU A 252 4.51 -14.85 4.44
C LEU A 252 3.65 -15.23 5.65
N VAL A 253 3.49 -16.53 5.91
CA VAL A 253 2.68 -17.04 7.03
C VAL A 253 3.22 -16.59 8.39
N PRO A 254 4.50 -16.83 8.75
CA PRO A 254 5.05 -16.35 10.01
C PRO A 254 5.10 -14.82 10.08
N TYR A 255 5.26 -14.12 8.95
CA TYR A 255 5.16 -12.66 8.91
C TYR A 255 3.77 -12.16 9.30
N LEU A 256 2.72 -12.67 8.66
CA LEU A 256 1.35 -12.25 8.94
C LEU A 256 0.93 -12.61 10.36
N PHE A 257 1.25 -13.84 10.80
CA PHE A 257 0.94 -14.29 12.14
C PHE A 257 1.72 -13.49 13.20
N GLY A 258 3.01 -13.26 12.98
CA GLY A 258 3.86 -12.48 13.89
C GLY A 258 3.40 -11.03 14.00
N LEU A 259 2.98 -10.40 12.90
CA LEU A 259 2.46 -9.03 12.91
C LEU A 259 1.16 -8.92 13.71
N VAL A 260 0.25 -9.88 13.57
CA VAL A 260 -0.97 -9.97 14.39
C VAL A 260 -0.60 -10.18 15.87
N LEU A 261 0.31 -11.11 16.17
CA LEU A 261 0.70 -11.43 17.54
C LEU A 261 1.40 -10.25 18.25
N ILE A 262 2.31 -9.55 17.57
CA ILE A 262 2.97 -8.35 18.10
C ILE A 262 1.95 -7.24 18.35
N SER A 263 0.99 -7.06 17.43
CA SER A 263 -0.08 -6.09 17.62
C SER A 263 -0.99 -6.43 18.80
N TYR A 264 -1.27 -7.72 19.04
CA TYR A 264 -2.06 -8.18 20.18
C TYR A 264 -1.35 -7.93 21.52
N LEU A 265 -0.04 -8.19 21.59
CA LEU A 265 0.76 -8.05 22.81
C LEU A 265 1.22 -6.61 23.06
N GLY A 266 1.10 -5.74 22.06
CA GLY A 266 1.57 -4.37 22.08
C GLY A 266 0.78 -3.40 22.94
N SER A 267 1.38 -2.21 23.11
CA SER A 267 0.78 -1.07 23.80
C SER A 267 -0.23 -0.31 22.94
N PHE A 268 -0.25 -0.50 21.61
CA PHE A 268 -1.17 0.20 20.71
C PHE A 268 -2.47 -0.60 20.48
N GLY A 269 -3.36 -0.55 21.47
CA GLY A 269 -4.69 -1.20 21.43
C GLY A 269 -4.71 -2.69 21.76
N GLY A 270 -3.56 -3.27 22.14
CA GLY A 270 -3.42 -4.64 22.60
C GLY A 270 -3.48 -4.80 24.13
N GLN A 271 -3.03 -5.95 24.63
CA GLN A 271 -3.02 -6.31 26.05
C GLN A 271 -1.99 -5.53 26.90
N HIS A 272 -1.19 -4.63 26.31
CA HIS A 272 -0.15 -3.85 26.99
C HIS A 272 0.88 -4.71 27.77
N ILE A 273 1.13 -5.92 27.32
CA ILE A 273 2.10 -6.84 27.95
C ILE A 273 3.53 -6.38 27.63
N ILE A 274 3.73 -5.80 26.44
CA ILE A 274 5.01 -5.20 26.04
C ILE A 274 5.01 -3.72 26.47
N PRO A 275 5.93 -3.31 27.37
CA PRO A 275 6.02 -1.92 27.79
C PRO A 275 6.44 -1.01 26.62
N PHE A 276 5.87 0.19 26.61
CA PHE A 276 6.20 1.24 25.64
C PHE A 276 7.71 1.51 25.60
N GLY A 277 8.30 1.44 24.40
CA GLY A 277 9.75 1.55 24.18
C GLY A 277 10.39 0.22 23.75
N TRP A 278 9.99 -0.89 24.38
CA TRP A 278 10.50 -2.23 24.03
C TRP A 278 9.83 -2.82 22.79
N ASP A 279 8.63 -2.35 22.49
CA ASP A 279 7.88 -2.67 21.28
C ASP A 279 8.63 -2.29 20.00
N PHE A 280 9.31 -1.15 19.97
CA PHE A 280 10.16 -0.76 18.83
C PHE A 280 11.29 -1.78 18.57
N LEU A 281 11.92 -2.25 19.64
CA LEU A 281 13.04 -3.20 19.56
C LEU A 281 12.54 -4.58 19.12
N ILE A 282 11.40 -5.03 19.64
CA ILE A 282 10.75 -6.29 19.25
C ILE A 282 10.33 -6.24 17.77
N VAL A 283 9.71 -5.15 17.31
CA VAL A 283 9.37 -4.95 15.90
C VAL A 283 10.63 -4.93 15.03
N GLY A 284 11.73 -4.36 15.52
CA GLY A 284 13.03 -4.35 14.84
C GLY A 284 13.61 -5.75 14.65
N ILE A 285 13.65 -6.54 15.71
CA ILE A 285 14.11 -7.94 15.68
C ILE A 285 13.20 -8.77 14.78
N PHE A 286 11.88 -8.63 14.92
CA PHE A 286 10.91 -9.31 14.08
C PHE A 286 11.08 -8.97 12.60
N SER A 287 11.31 -7.70 12.29
CA SER A 287 11.58 -7.22 10.93
C SER A 287 12.84 -7.86 10.36
N PHE A 288 13.91 -7.94 11.17
CA PHE A 288 15.18 -8.54 10.77
C PHE A 288 15.05 -10.05 10.50
N VAL A 289 14.45 -10.78 11.44
CA VAL A 289 14.21 -12.22 11.33
C VAL A 289 13.34 -12.53 10.11
N THR A 290 12.27 -11.78 9.92
CA THR A 290 11.38 -11.98 8.77
C THR A 290 12.08 -11.67 7.45
N LEU A 291 12.86 -10.59 7.39
CA LEU A 291 13.63 -10.25 6.19
C LEU A 291 14.65 -11.36 5.86
N TYR A 292 15.33 -11.89 6.88
CA TYR A 292 16.26 -13.00 6.73
C TYR A 292 15.55 -14.27 6.23
N LEU A 293 14.41 -14.62 6.84
CA LEU A 293 13.57 -15.75 6.41
C LEU A 293 13.07 -15.58 4.97
N ALA A 294 12.69 -14.36 4.57
CA ALA A 294 12.25 -14.06 3.21
C ALA A 294 13.39 -14.24 2.19
N ILE A 295 14.61 -13.81 2.52
CA ILE A 295 15.78 -14.00 1.68
C ILE A 295 16.19 -15.48 1.62
N TRP A 296 16.08 -16.21 2.72
CA TRP A 296 16.42 -17.64 2.80
C TRP A 296 15.41 -18.51 2.04
N SER A 297 14.12 -18.21 2.18
CA SER A 297 13.03 -18.94 1.52
C SER A 297 12.88 -18.60 0.04
N ARG A 298 13.67 -17.64 -0.50
CA ARG A 298 13.58 -17.21 -1.88
C ARG A 298 13.61 -18.42 -2.83
N ALA A 299 12.74 -18.42 -3.82
CA ALA A 299 12.90 -19.36 -4.91
C ALA A 299 14.23 -19.04 -5.60
N LEU A 300 15.13 -20.02 -5.62
CA LEU A 300 16.26 -20.04 -6.55
C LEU A 300 15.68 -20.28 -7.94
N LEU A 301 15.02 -19.26 -8.48
CA LEU A 301 14.69 -19.22 -9.88
C LEU A 301 16.01 -18.99 -10.61
N THR A 302 16.36 -19.92 -11.48
CA THR A 302 17.53 -19.80 -12.33
C THR A 302 17.32 -18.57 -13.23
N SER A 303 18.37 -17.84 -13.59
CA SER A 303 18.25 -16.65 -14.45
C SER A 303 17.47 -16.94 -15.74
N GLU A 304 17.62 -18.16 -16.28
CA GLU A 304 16.86 -18.68 -17.43
C GLU A 304 15.36 -18.80 -17.16
N GLU A 305 14.91 -19.36 -16.04
CA GLU A 305 13.49 -19.57 -15.74
C GLU A 305 12.73 -18.24 -15.59
N VAL A 306 13.39 -17.22 -15.04
CA VAL A 306 12.80 -15.88 -14.93
C VAL A 306 12.82 -15.16 -16.28
N GLU A 307 13.87 -15.32 -17.09
CA GLU A 307 13.88 -14.81 -18.46
C GLU A 307 12.79 -15.47 -19.30
N GLU A 308 12.59 -16.78 -19.16
CA GLU A 308 11.52 -17.54 -19.81
C GLU A 308 10.14 -17.07 -19.33
N TYR A 309 9.96 -16.81 -18.03
CA TYR A 309 8.73 -16.19 -17.50
C TYR A 309 8.49 -14.76 -18.03
N LEU A 310 9.55 -13.96 -18.19
CA LEU A 310 9.44 -12.61 -18.76
C LEU A 310 9.13 -12.68 -20.24
N LEU A 311 9.80 -13.55 -21.01
CA LEU A 311 9.62 -13.77 -22.45
C LEU A 311 8.25 -14.39 -22.77
N ALA A 312 7.78 -15.35 -21.99
CA ALA A 312 6.44 -15.93 -22.11
C ALA A 312 5.35 -14.86 -21.88
N LYS A 313 5.64 -13.82 -21.09
CA LYS A 313 4.75 -12.68 -20.87
C LYS A 313 4.78 -11.69 -22.04
N THR A 314 5.96 -11.39 -22.59
CA THR A 314 6.10 -10.52 -23.77
C THR A 314 5.54 -11.17 -25.04
N GLY A 315 5.65 -12.49 -25.19
CA GLY A 315 5.11 -13.25 -26.32
C GLY A 315 3.59 -13.41 -26.29
N ALA A 316 2.94 -13.19 -25.15
CA ALA A 316 1.48 -13.19 -25.01
C ALA A 316 0.84 -11.80 -25.24
N GLU A 317 1.65 -10.76 -25.46
CA GLU A 317 1.22 -9.40 -25.81
C GLU A 317 1.28 -9.10 -27.31
N VAL A 318 1.58 -10.11 -28.16
CA VAL A 318 1.49 -10.03 -29.63
C VAL A 318 0.19 -10.67 -30.13
#